data_AF-A0A6A6YV89-F1
#
_entry.id   AF-A0A6A6YV89-F1
#
_cell.length_a   1.000
_cell.length_b   1.000
_cell.length_c   1.000
_cell.angle_alpha   90.00
_cell.angle_beta   90.00
_cell.angle_gamma   90.00
#
_symmetry.space_group_name_H-M   'P 1'
#
loop_
_entity.id
_entity.type
_entity.pdbx_description
1 polymer ?
#
loop_
_entity_poly.entity_id
_entity_poly.type
_entity_poly.pdbx_seq_one_letter_code
_entity_poly.pdbx_strand_id
1 'polypeptide(L)'
;KSIYNASSLVAIINGILGGIKGYKLLLERNILYCNILVGNIMLKKNKDNSFLINLNLAIKINRKKASGAPSKTGTKVFIAISTFYSKYYNFIYNLELFF
;
A
#
# COMPACT_ATOMS: atom_id res chain seq x y z
N LYS A 1 6.86 5.71 14.30
CA LYS A 1 8.19 5.78 13.63
C LYS A 1 8.10 5.03 12.33
N SER A 2 8.87 5.40 11.30
CA SER A 2 8.94 4.57 10.09
C SER A 2 9.45 3.17 10.44
N ILE A 3 9.02 2.17 9.68
CA ILE A 3 9.47 0.79 9.85
C ILE A 3 11.00 0.64 9.71
N TYR A 4 11.67 1.52 8.95
CA TYR A 4 13.14 1.56 8.87
C TYR A 4 13.83 1.88 10.19
N ASN A 5 13.09 2.47 11.14
CA ASN A 5 13.59 2.82 12.47
C ASN A 5 13.12 1.80 13.53
N ALA A 6 12.73 0.59 13.11
CA ALA A 6 12.39 -0.49 14.01
C ALA A 6 13.64 -0.94 14.80
N SER A 7 13.45 -1.22 16.09
CA SER A 7 14.55 -1.64 16.98
C SER A 7 14.82 -3.15 16.95
N SER A 8 14.02 -3.94 16.24
CA SER A 8 14.19 -5.39 16.12
C SER A 8 13.51 -5.95 14.87
N LEU A 9 13.94 -7.13 14.42
CA LEU A 9 13.32 -7.85 13.31
C LEU A 9 11.84 -8.17 13.59
N VAL A 10 11.53 -8.53 14.84
CA VAL A 10 10.14 -8.79 15.28
C VAL A 10 9.27 -7.54 15.07
N ALA A 11 9.78 -6.35 15.38
CA ALA A 11 9.08 -5.09 15.14
C ALA A 11 8.88 -4.80 13.64
N ILE A 12 9.82 -5.20 12.78
CA ILE A 12 9.66 -5.12 11.31
C ILE A 12 8.55 -6.06 10.84
N ILE A 13 8.57 -7.33 11.27
CA ILE A 13 7.56 -8.33 10.88
C ILE A 13 6.15 -7.90 11.33
N ASN A 14 6.01 -7.45 12.57
CA ASN A 14 4.75 -6.91 13.09
C ASN A 14 4.30 -5.67 12.31
N GLY A 15 5.26 -4.82 11.92
CA GLY A 15 5.05 -3.68 11.03
C GLY A 15 4.43 -4.08 9.70
N ILE A 16 5.06 -5.01 8.97
CA ILE A 16 4.57 -5.52 7.69
C ILE A 16 3.19 -6.15 7.85
N LEU A 17 3.00 -6.99 8.88
CA LEU A 17 1.72 -7.65 9.17
C LEU A 17 0.58 -6.63 9.38
N GLY A 18 0.82 -5.56 10.15
CA GLY A 18 -0.18 -4.50 10.34
C GLY A 18 -0.44 -3.70 9.06
N GLY A 19 0.58 -3.50 8.21
CA GLY A 19 0.43 -2.90 6.88
C GLY A 19 -0.49 -3.74 5.97
N ILE A 20 -0.28 -5.06 5.92
CA ILE A 20 -1.12 -6.01 5.17
C ILE A 20 -2.56 -5.99 5.70
N LYS A 21 -2.76 -6.00 7.02
CA LYS A 21 -4.09 -5.89 7.64
C LYS A 21 -4.78 -4.58 7.28
N GLY A 22 -4.05 -3.46 7.32
CA GLY A 22 -4.57 -2.15 6.89
C GLY A 22 -4.96 -2.14 5.41
N TYR A 23 -4.16 -2.76 4.55
CA TYR A 23 -4.45 -2.92 3.13
C TYR A 23 -5.74 -3.71 2.90
N LYS A 24 -5.90 -4.85 3.60
CA LYS A 24 -7.12 -5.67 3.55
C LYS A 24 -8.37 -4.87 3.94
N LEU A 25 -8.31 -4.09 5.03
CA LEU A 25 -9.41 -3.24 5.47
C LEU A 25 -9.79 -2.16 4.44
N LEU A 26 -8.83 -1.67 3.65
CA LEU A 26 -9.12 -0.74 2.55
C LEU A 26 -9.85 -1.46 1.40
N LEU A 27 -9.39 -2.66 1.03
CA LEU A 27 -10.05 -3.48 0.00
C LEU A 27 -11.50 -3.79 0.36
N GLU A 28 -11.77 -4.17 1.61
CA GLU A 28 -13.13 -4.41 2.13
C GLU A 28 -14.05 -3.17 2.01
N ARG A 29 -13.45 -1.97 1.96
CA ARG A 29 -14.16 -0.69 1.75
C ARG A 29 -14.17 -0.23 0.30
N ASN A 30 -13.85 -1.12 -0.63
CA ASN A 30 -13.70 -0.83 -2.06
C ASN A 30 -12.65 0.26 -2.36
N ILE A 31 -11.62 0.37 -1.52
CA ILE A 31 -10.51 1.30 -1.70
C ILE A 31 -9.26 0.49 -2.06
N LEU A 32 -8.72 0.77 -3.23
CA LEU A 32 -7.42 0.27 -3.66
C LEU A 32 -6.33 1.25 -3.25
N TYR A 33 -5.41 0.79 -2.41
CA TYR A 33 -4.22 1.56 -2.07
C TYR A 33 -3.09 1.28 -3.07
N CYS A 34 -2.75 2.28 -3.88
CA CYS A 34 -1.83 2.14 -5.02
C CYS A 34 -0.38 2.58 -4.71
N ASN A 35 -0.04 2.81 -3.44
CA ASN A 35 1.27 3.32 -3.03
C ASN A 35 1.87 2.47 -1.91
N ILE A 36 1.90 1.15 -2.10
CA ILE A 36 2.50 0.24 -1.13
C ILE A 36 4.01 0.41 -1.22
N LEU A 37 4.55 1.16 -0.27
CA LEU A 37 5.96 1.29 0.01
C LEU A 37 6.14 0.85 1.45
N VAL A 38 7.17 0.07 1.73
CA VAL A 38 7.56 -0.29 3.11
C VAL A 38 7.70 0.97 3.97
N GLY A 39 8.24 2.05 3.41
CA GLY A 39 8.33 3.37 4.06
C GLY A 39 7.00 4.05 4.42
N ASN A 40 5.88 3.63 3.81
CA ASN A 40 4.53 4.10 4.15
C ASN A 40 3.89 3.29 5.29
N ILE A 41 4.62 2.35 5.89
CA ILE A 41 4.19 1.63 7.10
C ILE A 41 4.77 2.34 8.33
N MET A 42 3.87 2.84 9.18
CA MET A 42 4.23 3.52 10.42
C MET A 42 3.99 2.62 11.62
N LEU A 43 5.03 2.43 12.44
CA LEU A 43 4.95 1.75 13.73
C LEU A 43 4.39 2.70 14.79
N LYS A 44 3.42 2.23 15.58
CA LYS A 44 2.88 2.97 16.72
C LYS A 44 3.87 2.92 17.87
N LYS A 45 4.02 4.03 18.61
CA LYS A 45 4.93 4.08 19.78
C LYS A 45 4.40 3.13 20.86
N ASN A 46 5.27 2.27 21.39
CA ASN A 46 5.00 1.34 22.48
C ASN A 46 3.86 0.33 22.22
N LYS A 47 3.57 0.02 20.94
CA LYS A 47 2.61 -1.00 20.55
C LYS A 47 3.14 -1.76 19.34
N ASP A 48 2.88 -3.05 19.27
CA ASP A 48 3.23 -3.91 18.12
C ASP A 48 2.29 -3.74 16.92
N ASN A 49 1.60 -2.60 16.86
CA ASN A 49 0.64 -2.27 15.80
C ASN A 49 1.26 -1.26 14.84
N SER A 50 0.95 -1.41 13.56
CA SER A 50 1.31 -0.47 12.51
C SER A 50 0.10 -0.01 11.72
N PHE A 51 0.28 1.04 10.91
CA PHE A 51 -0.75 1.56 10.02
C PHE A 51 -0.12 2.10 8.73
N LEU A 52 -0.93 2.10 7.65
CA LEU A 52 -0.55 2.69 6.37
C LEU A 52 -0.78 4.21 6.39
N ILE A 53 0.16 4.96 5.83
CA ILE A 53 0.04 6.41 5.59
C ILE A 53 -0.01 6.72 4.09
N ASN A 54 -0.09 8.00 3.71
CA ASN A 54 -0.01 8.45 2.32
C ASN A 54 -1.10 7.87 1.40
N LEU A 55 -2.35 7.90 1.88
CA LEU A 55 -3.55 7.42 1.15
C LEU A 55 -4.02 8.36 0.02
N ASN A 56 -3.29 9.44 -0.27
CA ASN A 56 -3.62 10.43 -1.31
C ASN A 56 -3.71 9.82 -2.72
N LEU A 57 -3.02 8.68 -2.95
CA LEU A 57 -3.07 7.93 -4.20
C LEU A 57 -4.04 6.75 -4.18
N ALA A 58 -4.82 6.59 -3.10
CA ALA A 58 -5.83 5.53 -3.03
C ALA A 58 -7.00 5.84 -3.99
N ILE A 59 -7.51 4.81 -4.66
CA ILE A 59 -8.62 4.93 -5.61
C ILE A 59 -9.77 4.01 -5.24
N LYS A 60 -11.00 4.38 -5.58
CA LYS A 60 -12.14 3.46 -5.45
C LYS A 60 -12.08 2.39 -6.53
N ILE A 61 -12.22 1.11 -6.14
CA ILE A 61 -12.23 -0.04 -7.04
C ILE A 61 -13.44 0.03 -7.98
N ASN A 62 -14.58 0.47 -7.47
CA ASN A 62 -15.84 0.59 -8.22
C ASN A 62 -16.01 1.93 -8.96
N ARG A 63 -14.92 2.66 -9.24
CA ARG A 63 -15.01 3.93 -9.98
C ARG A 63 -15.51 3.68 -11.41
N LYS A 64 -16.51 4.45 -11.84
CA LYS A 64 -17.12 4.32 -13.19
C LYS A 64 -16.24 4.88 -14.32
N LYS A 65 -15.30 5.80 -14.00
CA LYS A 65 -14.42 6.47 -14.97
C LYS A 65 -13.02 6.65 -14.40
N ALA A 66 -12.04 6.78 -15.28
CA ALA A 66 -10.67 7.14 -14.92
C ALA A 66 -10.62 8.56 -14.32
N SER A 67 -9.58 8.86 -13.54
CA SER A 67 -9.41 10.17 -12.89
C SER A 67 -9.01 11.29 -13.86
N GLY A 68 -8.73 10.99 -15.12
CA GLY A 68 -8.21 11.96 -16.10
C GLY A 68 -6.74 12.34 -15.88
N ALA A 69 -6.03 11.68 -14.96
CA ALA A 69 -4.60 11.90 -14.77
C ALA A 69 -3.81 11.55 -16.04
N PRO A 70 -2.80 12.35 -16.42
CA PRO A 70 -2.06 12.17 -17.68
C PRO A 70 -1.21 10.88 -17.72
N SER A 71 -1.01 10.23 -16.58
CA SER A 71 -0.29 8.96 -16.45
C SER A 71 -0.79 8.14 -15.26
N LYS A 72 -0.38 6.87 -15.18
CA LYS A 72 -0.62 6.00 -14.01
C LYS A 72 0.05 6.62 -12.78
N THR A 73 -0.72 6.81 -11.71
CA THR A 73 -0.31 7.50 -10.48
C THR A 73 0.30 6.49 -9.51
N GLY A 74 1.50 6.77 -9.01
CA GLY A 74 2.29 5.87 -8.14
C GLY A 74 3.79 6.21 -8.25
N THR A 75 4.60 5.73 -7.31
CA THR A 75 6.07 5.88 -7.41
C THR A 75 6.58 4.92 -8.47
N LYS A 76 7.09 5.42 -9.62
CA LYS A 76 7.47 4.62 -10.80
C LYS A 76 8.30 3.35 -10.51
N VAL A 77 9.22 3.41 -9.53
CA VAL A 77 10.08 2.29 -9.13
C VAL A 77 9.31 1.18 -8.38
N PHE A 78 8.17 1.52 -7.79
CA PHE A 78 7.30 0.65 -7.00
C PHE A 78 5.91 0.51 -7.64
N ILE A 79 5.85 0.62 -8.96
CA ILE A 79 4.69 0.22 -9.73
C ILE A 79 4.95 -1.24 -10.11
N ALA A 80 4.14 -2.16 -9.59
CA ALA A 80 4.26 -3.57 -9.94
C ALA A 80 4.27 -3.73 -11.46
N ILE A 81 5.23 -4.49 -12.00
CA ILE A 81 5.44 -4.65 -13.45
C ILE A 81 4.13 -5.06 -14.15
N SER A 82 3.39 -5.93 -13.48
CA SER A 82 2.06 -6.42 -13.85
C SER A 82 1.00 -5.31 -14.04
N THR A 83 1.13 -4.17 -13.35
CA THR A 83 0.28 -3.00 -13.59
C THR A 83 0.64 -2.27 -14.87
N PHE A 84 1.85 -2.37 -15.45
CA PHE A 84 2.15 -1.74 -16.74
C PHE A 84 1.43 -2.43 -17.89
N TYR A 85 1.33 -3.76 -17.85
CA TYR A 85 0.72 -4.59 -18.90
C TYR A 85 -0.81 -4.72 -18.78
N SER A 86 -1.39 -4.37 -17.64
CA SER A 86 -2.83 -4.43 -17.42
C SER A 86 -3.54 -3.10 -17.69
N LYS A 87 -4.73 -3.20 -18.30
CA LYS A 87 -5.63 -2.06 -18.56
C LYS A 87 -6.35 -1.60 -17.28
N TYR A 88 -6.40 -2.46 -16.27
CA TYR A 88 -7.09 -2.25 -15.00
C TYR A 88 -6.17 -2.52 -13.82
N TYR A 89 -6.23 -1.67 -12.80
CA TYR A 89 -5.54 -1.89 -11.53
C TYR A 89 -6.23 -3.03 -10.76
N ASN A 90 -5.54 -4.15 -10.59
CA ASN A 90 -5.97 -5.27 -9.74
C ASN A 90 -5.22 -5.20 -8.40
N PHE A 91 -5.90 -5.50 -7.29
CA PHE A 91 -5.29 -5.56 -5.96
C PHE A 91 -4.20 -6.63 -5.85
N ILE A 92 -4.26 -7.70 -6.65
CA ILE A 92 -3.26 -8.77 -6.63
C ILE A 92 -1.87 -8.20 -6.97
N TYR A 93 -1.79 -7.28 -7.93
CA TYR A 93 -0.51 -6.66 -8.34
C TYR A 93 0.11 -5.81 -7.23
N ASN A 94 -0.70 -5.30 -6.32
CA ASN A 94 -0.24 -4.52 -5.17
C ASN A 94 0.32 -5.41 -4.05
N LEU A 95 0.01 -6.71 -4.03
CA LEU A 95 0.61 -7.64 -3.07
C LEU A 95 2.10 -7.88 -3.34
N GLU A 96 2.52 -7.82 -4.61
CA GLU A 96 3.93 -7.91 -5.00
C GLU A 96 4.77 -6.83 -4.32
N LEU A 97 4.21 -5.66 -4.03
CA LEU A 97 4.94 -4.53 -3.43
C LEU A 97 5.24 -4.70 -1.93
N PHE A 98 4.75 -5.77 -1.28
CA PHE A 98 5.13 -6.11 0.08
C PHE A 98 6.41 -6.94 0.18
N PHE A 99 6.90 -7.50 -0.94
CA PHE A 99 8.03 -8.43 -1.01
C PHE A 99 9.07 -7.96 -2.04
#